data_AF-A0A166T548-F1
#
_entry.id   AF-A0A166T548-F1
#
_cell.length_a   1.000
_cell.length_b   1.000
_cell.length_c   1.000
_cell.angle_alpha   90.00
_cell.angle_beta   90.00
_cell.angle_gamma   90.00
#
_symmetry.space_group_name_H-M   'P 1'
#
loop_
_entity.id
_entity.type
_entity.pdbx_description
1 polymer ?
#
loop_
_entity_poly.entity_id
_entity_poly.type
_entity_poly.pdbx_seq_one_letter_code
_entity_poly.pdbx_strand_id
1 'polypeptide(L)' 'MEENKKANKKSYSYLALGISLGILFGTSFHNLALGIALGSALGITLSDNKTA' A
#
# COMPACT_ATOMS: atom_id res chain seq x y z
N MET A 1 -22.45 -19.96 -8.47
CA MET A 1 -22.03 -19.66 -7.08
C MET A 1 -21.30 -18.34 -7.12
N GLU A 2 -21.67 -17.48 -6.19
CA GLU A 2 -21.54 -16.03 -6.24
C GLU A 2 -20.25 -15.62 -5.54
N GLU A 3 -19.31 -15.04 -6.26
CA GLU A 3 -18.17 -14.34 -5.67
C GLU A 3 -17.92 -13.04 -6.42
N ASN A 4 -18.97 -12.21 -6.43
CA ASN A 4 -18.83 -10.77 -6.57
C ASN A 4 -18.05 -10.27 -5.35
N LYS A 5 -16.71 -10.34 -5.43
CA LYS A 5 -15.79 -9.71 -4.49
C LYS A 5 -16.00 -8.20 -4.58
N LYS A 6 -17.01 -7.71 -3.87
CA LYS A 6 -17.32 -6.31 -3.61
C LYS A 6 -16.14 -5.75 -2.80
N ALA A 7 -15.04 -5.47 -3.48
CA ALA A 7 -13.95 -4.70 -2.92
C ALA A 7 -14.51 -3.30 -2.71
N ASN A 8 -14.93 -3.02 -1.47
CA ASN A 8 -15.32 -1.71 -0.99
C ASN A 8 -14.08 -0.80 -1.08
N LYS A 9 -13.84 -0.26 -2.29
CA LYS A 9 -12.62 0.44 -2.68
C LYS A 9 -12.83 1.93 -2.47
N LYS A 10 -12.88 2.37 -1.21
CA LYS A 10 -12.70 3.80 -0.91
C LYS A 10 -11.57 3.96 0.11
N SER A 11 -10.53 4.66 -0.33
CA SER A 11 -9.35 5.14 0.40
C SER A 11 -8.29 4.14 0.87
N TYR A 12 -8.61 2.93 1.37
CA TYR A 12 -7.56 2.06 1.95
C TYR A 12 -6.68 1.30 0.93
N SER A 13 -7.08 1.25 -0.36
CA SER A 13 -6.33 0.46 -1.35
C SER A 13 -4.90 0.96 -1.60
N TYR A 14 -4.66 2.27 -1.54
CA TYR A 14 -3.34 2.82 -1.89
C TYR A 14 -2.36 2.70 -0.72
N LEU A 15 -2.84 2.89 0.51
CA LEU A 15 -2.07 2.56 1.72
C LEU A 15 -1.71 1.08 1.77
N ALA A 16 -2.67 0.18 1.54
CA ALA A 16 -2.41 -1.26 1.51
C ALA A 16 -1.41 -1.64 0.41
N LEU A 17 -1.56 -1.08 -0.80
CA LEU A 17 -0.60 -1.29 -1.89
C LEU A 17 0.80 -0.76 -1.54
N GLY A 18 0.89 0.44 -0.96
CA GLY A 18 2.16 1.02 -0.52
C GLY A 18 2.86 0.14 0.52
N ILE A 19 2.14 -0.34 1.53
CA ILE A 19 2.68 -1.24 2.56
C ILE A 19 3.12 -2.58 1.94
N SER A 20 2.31 -3.20 1.08
CA SER A 20 2.69 -4.47 0.43
C SER A 20 3.92 -4.34 -0.47
N LEU A 21 4.03 -3.28 -1.26
CA LEU A 21 5.23 -2.97 -2.04
C LEU A 21 6.43 -2.67 -1.15
N GLY A 22 6.22 -1.92 -0.08
CA GLY A 22 7.24 -1.60 0.91
C GLY A 22 7.83 -2.85 1.59
N ILE A 23 6.98 -3.78 2.02
CA ILE A 23 7.42 -5.05 2.61
C ILE A 23 8.20 -5.88 1.61
N LEU A 24 7.73 -5.98 0.36
CA LEU A 24 8.42 -6.72 -0.69
C LEU A 24 9.82 -6.13 -0.97
N PHE A 25 9.89 -4.82 -1.11
CA PHE A 25 11.16 -4.11 -1.34
C PHE A 25 12.09 -4.23 -0.12
N GLY A 26 11.57 -3.99 1.09
CA GLY A 26 12.35 -4.09 2.33
C GLY A 26 12.90 -5.49 2.59
N THR A 27 12.13 -6.53 2.29
CA THR A 27 12.60 -7.92 2.37
C THR A 27 13.70 -8.19 1.35
N SER A 28 13.60 -7.63 0.14
CA SER A 28 14.60 -7.80 -0.91
C SER A 28 15.95 -7.15 -0.56
N PHE A 29 15.95 -6.08 0.24
CA PHE A 29 17.16 -5.38 0.69
C PHE A 29 17.64 -5.82 2.08
N HIS A 30 17.07 -6.89 2.68
CA HIS A 30 17.26 -7.25 4.10
C HIS A 30 17.04 -6.06 5.06
N ASN A 31 16.28 -5.06 4.63
CA ASN A 31 16.01 -3.84 5.37
C ASN A 31 14.52 -3.54 5.35
N LEU A 32 13.79 -4.28 6.18
CA LEU A 32 12.34 -4.15 6.32
C LEU A 32 11.93 -2.75 6.79
N ALA A 33 12.76 -2.10 7.63
CA ALA A 33 12.50 -0.74 8.11
C ALA A 33 12.49 0.27 6.96
N LEU A 34 13.46 0.19 6.04
CA LEU A 34 13.49 1.01 4.83
C LEU A 34 12.27 0.75 3.94
N GLY A 35 11.91 -0.52 3.79
CA GLY A 35 10.73 -0.94 3.04
C GLY A 35 9.42 -0.38 3.58
N ILE A 36 9.18 -0.50 4.90
CA ILE A 36 7.98 0.03 5.57
C ILE A 36 7.95 1.56 5.53
N ALA A 37 9.08 2.23 5.74
CA ALA A 37 9.16 3.68 5.66
C ALA A 37 8.82 4.19 4.25
N LEU A 38 9.39 3.56 3.21
CA LEU A 38 9.12 3.91 1.82
C LEU A 38 7.68 3.57 1.42
N GLY A 39 7.20 2.38 1.79
CA GLY A 39 5.85 1.91 1.49
C GLY A 39 4.76 2.73 2.16
N SER A 40 4.95 3.15 3.42
CA SER A 40 4.02 4.04 4.12
C SER A 40 4.04 5.46 3.55
N ALA A 41 5.23 6.02 3.26
CA ALA A 41 5.35 7.33 2.63
C ALA A 41 4.65 7.38 1.26
N LEU A 42 4.86 6.36 0.42
CA LEU A 42 4.19 6.23 -0.88
C LEU A 42 2.68 5.99 -0.72
N GLY A 43 2.26 5.14 0.22
CA GLY A 43 0.85 4.85 0.47
C GLY A 43 0.05 6.05 0.99
N ILE A 44 0.67 6.88 1.84
CA ILE A 44 0.10 8.12 2.35
C ILE A 44 0.06 9.17 1.25
N THR A 45 1.16 9.40 0.53
CA THR A 45 1.21 10.43 -0.53
C THR A 45 0.25 10.13 -1.68
N LEU A 46 0.08 8.86 -2.08
CA LEU A 46 -0.90 8.46 -3.09
C LEU A 46 -2.35 8.49 -2.57
N SER A 47 -2.57 8.28 -1.27
CA SER A 47 -3.90 8.46 -0.67
C SER A 47 -4.30 9.93 -0.63
N ASP A 48 -3.35 10.81 -0.31
CA ASP A 48 -3.56 12.26 -0.24
C ASP A 48 -3.84 12.86 -1.62
N ASN A 49 -3.06 12.46 -2.64
CA ASN A 49 -3.23 12.92 -4.02
C ASN A 49 -4.56 12.53 -4.69
N LYS A 50 -5.34 11.60 -4.11
CA LYS A 50 -6.67 11.24 -4.62
C LYS A 50 -7.79 12.13 -4.08
N THR A 51 -7.48 13.05 -3.17
CA THR A 51 -8.43 14.01 -2.59
C THR A 51 -8.28 15.42 -3.18
N ALA A 52 -7.38 15.62 -4.15
CA ALA A 52 -7.24 16.84 -4.94
C ALA A 52 -8.07 16.81 -6.23
#